data_AF-A0A3C2AHD0-F1
#
_entry.id   AF-A0A3C2AHD0-F1
#
_cell.length_a   1.000
_cell.length_b   1.000
_cell.length_c   1.000
_cell.angle_alpha   90.00
_cell.angle_beta   90.00
_cell.angle_gamma   90.00
#
_symmetry.space_group_name_H-M   'P 1'
#
loop_
_entity.id
_entity.type
_entity.pdbx_description
1 polymer ?
#
loop_
_entity_poly.entity_id
_entity_poly.type
_entity_poly.pdbx_seq_one_letter_code
_entity_poly.pdbx_strand_id
1 'polypeptide(L)'
;IRIHDKGQQKRMFDLLGFTEEEAKNQFGFLMDAFEFGAPPHGGIAFGFDRLSAIFGGQKDIRDFIAFPKNNAGRDVMIDSPSAIDKEQLDELNIKVLSTK
;
A
#
# COMPACT_ATOMS: atom_id res chain seq x y z
N ILE A 1 -8.76 7.28 14.87
CA ILE A 1 -9.03 6.21 15.86
C ILE A 1 -9.50 4.98 15.10
N ARG A 2 -9.05 3.78 15.49
CA ARG A 2 -9.41 2.53 14.81
C ARG A 2 -10.51 1.79 15.57
N ILE A 3 -11.28 0.98 14.86
CA ILE A 3 -12.25 0.05 15.44
C ILE A 3 -11.46 -1.07 16.11
N HIS A 4 -11.82 -1.38 17.37
CA HIS A 4 -11.22 -2.45 18.16
C HIS A 4 -12.28 -3.47 18.64
N ASP A 5 -13.57 -3.20 18.37
CA ASP A 5 -14.68 -4.10 18.63
C ASP A 5 -14.96 -4.97 17.39
N LYS A 6 -14.98 -6.28 17.58
CA LYS A 6 -15.18 -7.26 16.50
C LYS A 6 -16.56 -7.12 15.85
N GLY A 7 -17.61 -6.89 16.65
CA GLY A 7 -18.98 -6.76 16.15
C GLY A 7 -19.15 -5.53 15.25
N GLN A 8 -18.56 -4.40 15.65
CA GLN A 8 -18.52 -3.17 14.86
C GLN A 8 -17.72 -3.35 13.56
N GLN A 9 -16.56 -4.01 13.62
CA GLN A 9 -15.75 -4.26 12.42
C GLN A 9 -16.47 -5.19 11.43
N LYS A 10 -17.14 -6.24 11.92
CA LYS A 10 -17.95 -7.16 11.08
C LYS A 10 -19.08 -6.40 10.37
N ARG A 11 -19.83 -5.57 11.11
CA ARG A 11 -20.88 -4.72 10.52
C ARG A 11 -20.34 -3.79 9.42
N MET A 12 -19.13 -3.26 9.59
CA MET A 12 -18.50 -2.43 8.56
C MET A 12 -18.14 -3.23 7.31
N PHE A 13 -17.64 -4.46 7.45
CA PHE A 13 -17.37 -5.33 6.31
C PHE A 13 -18.66 -5.65 5.53
N ASP A 14 -19.75 -5.99 6.23
CA ASP A 14 -21.05 -6.26 5.61
C ASP A 14 -21.54 -5.05 4.79
N LEU A 15 -21.41 -3.84 5.35
CA LEU A 15 -21.81 -2.59 4.67
C LEU A 15 -20.93 -2.24 3.48
N LEU A 16 -19.66 -2.65 3.48
CA LEU A 16 -18.72 -2.47 2.37
C LEU A 16 -18.89 -3.56 1.30
N GLY A 17 -19.82 -4.50 1.48
CA GLY A 17 -20.15 -5.55 0.51
C GLY A 17 -19.24 -6.77 0.57
N PHE A 18 -18.48 -6.94 1.64
CA PHE A 18 -17.69 -8.15 1.84
C PHE A 18 -18.59 -9.29 2.31
N THR A 19 -18.38 -10.47 1.73
CA THR A 19 -18.85 -11.71 2.35
C THR A 19 -17.99 -12.05 3.57
N GLU A 20 -18.53 -12.88 4.48
CA GLU A 20 -17.78 -13.34 5.66
C GLU A 20 -16.51 -14.11 5.28
N GLU A 21 -16.55 -14.86 4.16
CA GLU A 21 -15.40 -15.59 3.64
C GLU A 21 -14.31 -14.66 3.11
N GLU A 22 -14.67 -13.66 2.30
CA GLU A 22 -13.72 -12.66 1.78
C GLU A 22 -13.07 -11.85 2.91
N ALA A 23 -13.88 -11.39 3.87
CA ALA A 23 -13.37 -10.66 5.03
C ALA A 23 -12.41 -11.52 5.85
N LYS A 24 -12.70 -12.81 6.04
CA LYS A 24 -11.82 -13.74 6.75
C LYS A 24 -10.54 -14.05 5.97
N ASN A 25 -10.61 -14.25 4.66
CA ASN A 25 -9.44 -14.55 3.84
C ASN A 25 -8.48 -13.36 3.76
N GLN A 26 -9.01 -12.14 3.68
CA GLN A 26 -8.19 -10.93 3.53
C GLN A 26 -7.78 -10.28 4.86
N PHE A 27 -8.64 -10.37 5.88
CA PHE A 27 -8.46 -9.67 7.17
C PHE A 27 -8.57 -10.57 8.41
N GLY A 28 -8.60 -11.90 8.25
CA GLY A 28 -8.74 -12.85 9.35
C GLY A 28 -7.71 -12.63 10.46
N PHE A 29 -6.44 -12.46 10.11
CA PHE A 29 -5.36 -12.20 11.06
C PHE A 29 -5.63 -10.96 11.95
N LEU A 30 -6.26 -9.92 11.38
CA LEU A 30 -6.58 -8.69 12.09
C LEU A 30 -7.80 -8.88 13.00
N MET A 31 -8.81 -9.61 12.53
CA MET A 31 -10.00 -9.92 13.30
C MET A 31 -9.68 -10.81 14.51
N ASP A 32 -8.83 -11.82 14.31
CA ASP A 32 -8.36 -12.70 15.39
C ASP A 32 -7.61 -11.90 16.47
N ALA A 33 -6.79 -10.92 16.07
CA ALA A 33 -6.08 -10.06 17.01
C ALA A 33 -7.03 -9.21 17.89
N PHE A 34 -8.22 -8.86 17.41
CA PHE A 34 -9.21 -8.15 18.23
C PHE A 34 -9.84 -9.03 19.32
N GLU A 35 -9.89 -10.36 19.12
CA GLU A 35 -10.41 -11.30 20.12
C GLU A 35 -9.53 -11.39 21.36
N PHE A 36 -8.22 -11.12 21.22
CA PHE A 36 -7.27 -11.10 22.32
C PHE A 36 -7.25 -9.78 23.10
N GLY A 37 -8.20 -8.88 22.84
CA GLY A 37 -8.36 -7.64 23.59
C GLY A 37 -7.48 -6.49 23.09
N ALA A 38 -7.51 -6.23 21.78
CA ALA A 38 -6.84 -5.06 21.22
C ALA A 38 -7.36 -3.77 21.89
N PRO A 39 -6.48 -2.93 22.47
CA PRO A 39 -6.91 -1.72 23.16
C PRO A 39 -7.45 -0.69 22.17
N PRO A 40 -8.24 0.29 22.64
CA PRO A 40 -8.57 1.47 21.85
C PRO A 40 -7.27 2.16 21.38
N HIS A 41 -7.10 2.27 20.06
CA HIS A 41 -5.85 2.78 19.48
C HIS A 41 -6.12 3.74 18.32
N GLY A 42 -5.16 4.61 18.08
CA GLY A 42 -5.20 5.59 17.01
C GLY A 42 -3.79 5.98 16.63
N GLY A 43 -3.60 6.26 15.35
CA GLY A 43 -2.36 6.79 14.82
C GLY A 43 -2.65 7.78 13.72
N ILE A 44 -1.62 8.53 13.34
CA ILE A 44 -1.62 9.47 12.23
C ILE A 44 -0.33 9.30 11.45
N ALA A 45 -0.40 9.46 10.13
CA ALA A 45 0.77 9.47 9.26
C ALA A 45 0.80 10.79 8.49
N PHE A 46 1.98 11.39 8.42
CA PHE A 46 2.21 12.60 7.63
C PHE A 46 2.88 12.23 6.31
N GLY A 47 2.47 12.88 5.22
CA GLY A 47 3.20 12.84 3.96
C GLY A 47 4.48 13.66 4.07
N PHE A 48 5.60 13.00 4.37
CA PHE A 48 6.86 13.68 4.67
C PHE A 48 7.36 14.54 3.50
N ASP A 49 7.29 14.06 2.27
CA ASP A 49 7.71 14.83 1.08
C ASP A 49 6.86 16.09 0.90
N ARG A 50 5.56 15.98 1.16
CA ARG A 50 4.64 17.12 1.11
C ARG A 50 4.92 18.12 2.22
N LEU A 51 5.22 17.65 3.43
CA LEU A 51 5.60 18.49 4.56
C LEU A 51 6.89 19.27 4.26
N SER A 52 7.89 18.60 3.70
CA SER A 52 9.15 19.21 3.25
C SER A 52 8.92 20.26 2.18
N ALA A 53 8.09 19.97 1.17
CA ALA A 53 7.76 20.94 0.11
C ALA A 53 7.05 22.19 0.65
N ILE A 54 6.11 22.02 1.59
CA ILE A 54 5.43 23.15 2.26
C ILE A 54 6.45 24.01 3.02
N PHE A 55 7.36 23.40 3.79
CA PHE A 55 8.40 24.15 4.50
C PHE A 55 9.39 24.84 3.57
N GLY A 56 9.68 24.25 2.40
CA GLY A 56 10.52 24.85 1.37
C GLY A 56 9.81 25.83 0.44
N GLY A 57 8.52 26.12 0.66
CA GLY A 57 7.75 27.05 -0.16
C GLY A 57 7.48 26.57 -1.59
N GLN A 58 7.62 25.27 -1.86
CA GLN A 58 7.40 24.66 -3.16
C GLN A 58 6.07 23.89 -3.20
N LYS A 59 5.50 23.78 -4.41
CA LYS A 59 4.26 23.00 -4.64
C LYS A 59 4.55 21.58 -5.12
N ASP A 60 5.67 21.39 -5.82
CA ASP A 60 6.09 20.07 -6.30
C ASP A 60 6.99 19.39 -5.25
N ILE A 61 6.70 18.11 -5.00
CA ILE A 61 7.50 17.28 -4.09
C ILE A 61 8.75 16.73 -4.77
N ARG A 62 8.81 16.76 -6.11
CA ARG A 62 9.94 16.23 -6.88
C ARG A 62 11.26 16.92 -6.52
N ASP A 63 11.22 18.20 -6.18
CA ASP A 63 12.40 18.96 -5.77
C ASP A 63 12.94 18.56 -4.38
N PHE A 64 12.18 17.75 -3.62
CA PHE A 64 12.54 17.24 -2.30
C PHE A 64 12.87 15.74 -2.32
N ILE A 65 12.83 15.12 -3.50
CA ILE A 65 13.14 13.70 -3.71
C ILE A 65 14.38 13.65 -4.61
N ALA A 66 15.48 13.08 -4.12
CA ALA A 66 16.76 13.10 -4.84
C ALA A 66 16.69 12.45 -6.25
N PHE A 67 15.90 11.39 -6.40
CA PHE A 67 15.73 10.65 -7.66
C PHE A 67 14.24 10.43 -7.96
N PRO A 68 13.51 11.48 -8.38
CA PRO A 68 12.08 11.42 -8.58
C PRO A 68 11.73 10.59 -9.81
N LYS A 69 10.53 10.03 -9.84
CA LYS A 69 9.99 9.32 -11.00
C LYS A 69 9.13 10.26 -11.85
N ASN A 70 9.08 10.01 -13.14
CA ASN A 70 8.18 10.72 -14.06
C ASN A 70 6.72 10.24 -13.89
N ASN A 71 5.79 10.80 -14.67
CA ASN A 71 4.37 10.48 -14.58
C ASN A 71 4.03 9.03 -14.97
N ALA A 72 4.95 8.33 -15.65
CA ALA A 72 4.81 6.91 -16.01
C ALA A 72 5.49 5.97 -14.98
N GLY A 73 5.92 6.50 -13.82
CA GLY A 73 6.64 5.73 -12.81
C GLY A 73 8.07 5.36 -13.20
N ARG A 74 8.63 5.95 -14.27
CA ARG A 74 9.99 5.66 -14.73
C ARG A 74 11.02 6.57 -14.07
N ASP A 75 12.16 6.00 -13.73
CA ASP A 75 13.38 6.73 -13.45
C ASP A 75 14.13 6.93 -14.77
N VAL A 76 14.22 8.19 -15.22
CA VAL A 76 14.82 8.51 -16.52
C VAL A 76 16.35 8.50 -16.46
N MET A 77 16.94 8.61 -15.26
CA MET A 77 18.39 8.68 -15.07
C MET A 77 19.03 7.29 -15.21
N ILE A 78 18.40 6.27 -14.64
CA ILE A 78 18.90 4.88 -14.65
C ILE A 78 18.13 3.95 -15.59
N ASP A 79 17.21 4.51 -16.39
CA ASP A 79 16.32 3.79 -17.30
C ASP A 79 15.55 2.62 -16.63
N SER A 80 14.86 2.92 -15.54
CA SER A 80 14.09 1.94 -14.75
C SER A 80 12.59 2.22 -14.81
N PRO A 81 11.71 1.20 -14.83
CA PRO A 81 12.00 -0.22 -14.90
C PRO A 81 12.54 -0.65 -16.27
N SER A 82 13.31 -1.74 -16.27
CA SER A 82 13.89 -2.39 -17.44
C SER A 82 13.56 -3.89 -17.45
N ALA A 83 13.81 -4.56 -18.58
CA ALA A 83 13.66 -6.00 -18.66
C ALA A 83 14.71 -6.71 -17.79
N ILE A 84 14.33 -7.86 -17.22
CA ILE A 84 15.21 -8.74 -16.46
C ILE A 84 15.48 -10.02 -17.25
N ASP A 85 16.51 -10.75 -16.85
CA ASP A 85 16.88 -12.00 -17.51
C ASP A 85 15.83 -13.08 -17.30
N LYS A 86 15.69 -13.95 -18.30
CA LYS A 86 14.71 -15.04 -18.26
C LYS A 86 14.99 -16.00 -17.09
N GLU A 87 16.25 -16.22 -16.76
CA GLU A 87 16.65 -17.09 -15.64
C GLU A 87 16.06 -16.61 -14.31
N GLN A 88 15.98 -15.29 -14.10
CA GLN A 88 15.38 -14.69 -12.90
C GLN A 88 13.85 -14.86 -12.87
N LEU A 89 13.21 -14.78 -14.04
CA LEU A 89 11.78 -15.06 -14.16
C LEU A 89 11.45 -16.53 -13.90
N ASP A 90 12.27 -17.43 -14.45
CA ASP A 90 12.13 -18.88 -14.27
C ASP A 90 12.35 -19.27 -12.80
N GLU A 91 13.35 -18.68 -12.12
CA GLU A 91 13.59 -18.87 -10.67
C GLU A 91 12.37 -18.46 -9.82
N LEU A 92 11.75 -17.33 -10.16
CA LEU A 92 10.57 -16.82 -9.44
C LEU A 92 9.26 -17.49 -9.87
N ASN A 93 9.29 -18.41 -10.84
CA ASN A 93 8.11 -19.03 -11.46
C ASN A 93 7.12 -18.00 -12.03
N ILE A 94 7.63 -16.90 -12.60
CA ILE A 94 6.85 -15.82 -13.20
C ILE A 94 6.99 -15.87 -14.72
N LYS A 95 5.89 -15.62 -15.44
CA LYS A 95 5.90 -15.47 -16.90
C LYS A 95 5.27 -14.14 -17.29
N VAL A 96 6.02 -13.33 -18.05
CA VAL A 96 5.48 -12.12 -18.65
C VAL A 96 4.53 -12.50 -19.79
N LEU A 97 3.27 -12.08 -19.68
CA LEU A 97 2.31 -12.22 -20.77
C LEU A 97 2.55 -11.11 -21.79
N SER A 98 2.60 -11.46 -23.08
CA SER A 98 2.58 -10.45 -24.13
C SER A 98 1.18 -9.86 -24.17
N THR A 99 1.05 -8.61 -23.74
CA THR A 99 -0.14 -7.81 -24.02
C THR A 99 -0.08 -7.44 -25.50
N LYS A 100 -1.10 -7.85 -26.27
CA LYS A 100 -1.35 -7.29 -27.61
C LYS A 100 -1.83 -5.85 -27.47
#